data_AF-C5NUD9-F1
#
_entry.id   AF-C5NUD9-F1
#
_cell.length_a   1.000
_cell.length_b   1.000
_cell.length_c   1.000
_cell.angle_alpha   90.00
_cell.angle_beta   90.00
_cell.angle_gamma   90.00
#
_symmetry.space_group_name_H-M   'P 1'
#
loop_
_entity.id
_entity.type
_entity.pdbx_description
1 polymer ?
#
loop_
_entity_poly.entity_id
_entity_poly.type
_entity_poly.pdbx_seq_one_letter_code
_entity_poly.pdbx_strand_id
1 'polypeptide(L)'
;MKYNKYLIITLLIFIMLLTTFLYTKNIFYFYSTIPIIICASIIGYFQEKNKLSIKTNKILNLLKYERIFYTFAVIIPYIVSFTYKIEKVENYFTIAYITSVIFLLLYAIICFKRTLLIRKELRNNNSK
;
A
#
# COMPACT_ATOMS: atom_id res chain seq x y z
N MET A 1 11.17 -6.97 -14.37
CA MET A 1 12.45 -6.99 -13.62
C MET A 1 12.81 -5.64 -12.96
N LYS A 2 12.77 -4.51 -13.69
CA LYS A 2 13.22 -3.20 -13.18
C LYS A 2 12.54 -2.74 -11.86
N TYR A 3 11.21 -2.79 -11.79
CA TYR A 3 10.45 -2.36 -10.60
C TYR A 3 10.63 -3.27 -9.38
N ASN A 4 10.93 -4.56 -9.58
CA ASN A 4 11.23 -5.48 -8.48
C ASN A 4 12.53 -5.09 -7.76
N LYS A 5 13.56 -4.69 -8.53
CA LYS A 5 14.82 -4.21 -7.96
C LYS A 5 14.61 -2.94 -7.12
N TYR A 6 13.82 -2.00 -7.63
CA TYR A 6 13.49 -0.78 -6.86
C TYR A 6 12.72 -1.09 -5.58
N LEU A 7 11.73 -1.99 -5.64
CA LEU A 7 10.96 -2.39 -4.46
C LEU A 7 11.87 -3.01 -3.37
N ILE A 8 12.81 -3.87 -3.76
CA ILE A 8 13.80 -4.46 -2.84
C ILE A 8 14.66 -3.36 -2.20
N ILE A 9 15.17 -2.40 -2.99
CA ILE A 9 15.98 -1.28 -2.46
C ILE A 9 15.14 -0.43 -1.50
N THR A 10 13.91 -0.09 -1.86
CA THR A 10 13.00 0.68 -0.99
C THR A 10 12.72 -0.04 0.32
N LEU A 11 12.54 -1.36 0.29
CA LEU A 11 12.34 -2.18 1.48
C LEU A 11 13.59 -2.24 2.36
N LEU A 12 14.79 -2.33 1.78
CA LEU A 12 16.05 -2.25 2.54
C LEU A 12 16.21 -0.91 3.26
N ILE A 13 15.92 0.21 2.57
CA ILE A 13 15.98 1.55 3.17
C ILE A 13 14.96 1.67 4.32
N PHE A 14 13.75 1.14 4.12
CA PHE A 14 12.74 1.09 5.17
C PHE A 14 13.23 0.35 6.41
N ILE A 15 13.80 -0.85 6.23
CA ILE A 15 14.33 -1.66 7.34
C ILE A 15 15.43 -0.89 8.06
N MET A 16 16.41 -0.30 7.35
CA MET A 16 17.49 0.45 7.98
C MET A 16 16.97 1.62 8.83
N LEU A 17 15.98 2.37 8.34
CA LEU A 17 15.41 3.49 9.09
C LEU A 17 14.61 3.01 10.30
N LEU A 18 13.85 1.93 10.13
CA LEU A 18 13.09 1.34 11.23
C LEU A 18 14.01 0.79 12.33
N THR A 19 15.09 0.10 11.97
CA THR A 19 16.07 -0.41 12.95
C THR A 19 16.83 0.73 13.62
N THR A 20 17.23 1.76 12.87
CA THR A 20 17.89 2.95 13.42
C THR A 20 16.97 3.69 14.38
N PHE A 21 15.69 3.82 14.03
CA PHE A 21 14.68 4.36 14.94
C PHE A 21 14.56 3.53 16.22
N LEU A 22 14.43 2.21 16.12
CA LEU A 22 14.29 1.34 17.30
C LEU A 22 15.50 1.43 18.24
N TYR A 23 16.70 1.60 17.69
CA TYR A 23 17.93 1.75 18.45
C TYR A 23 18.09 3.15 19.08
N THR A 24 17.91 4.20 18.28
CA THR A 24 18.16 5.59 18.71
C THR A 24 16.97 6.25 19.42
N LYS A 25 15.76 5.71 19.22
CA LYS A 25 14.47 6.31 19.62
C LYS A 25 14.22 7.71 19.04
N ASN A 26 14.99 8.13 18.03
CA ASN A 26 14.84 9.45 17.43
C ASN A 26 13.67 9.48 16.44
N ILE A 27 12.61 10.23 16.77
CA ILE A 27 11.35 10.29 16.03
C ILE A 27 11.50 10.73 14.56
N PHE A 28 12.59 11.44 14.22
CA PHE A 28 12.89 11.83 12.84
C PHE A 28 12.99 10.63 11.89
N TYR A 29 13.64 9.55 12.34
CA TYR A 29 13.75 8.32 11.56
C TYR A 29 12.39 7.64 11.38
N PHE A 30 11.52 7.69 12.40
CA PHE A 30 10.15 7.19 12.28
C PHE A 30 9.37 7.96 11.22
N TYR A 31 9.35 9.30 11.26
CA TYR A 31 8.65 10.09 10.23
C TYR A 31 9.22 9.87 8.82
N SER A 32 10.53 9.65 8.71
CA SER A 32 11.19 9.33 7.43
C SER A 32 10.74 8.01 6.82
N THR A 33 10.19 7.07 7.61
CA THR A 33 9.64 5.82 7.08
C THR A 33 8.34 6.00 6.30
N ILE A 34 7.54 7.04 6.60
CA ILE A 34 6.24 7.26 5.95
C ILE A 34 6.38 7.54 4.44
N PRO A 35 7.25 8.48 4.00
CA PRO A 35 7.54 8.66 2.57
C PRO A 35 7.99 7.39 1.87
N ILE A 36 8.70 6.50 2.55
CA ILE A 36 9.23 5.26 1.97
C ILE A 36 8.11 4.25 1.73
N ILE A 37 7.17 4.11 2.67
CA ILE A 37 5.98 3.27 2.48
C ILE A 37 5.15 3.78 1.29
N ILE A 38 5.02 5.10 1.14
CA ILE A 38 4.32 5.71 -0.01
C ILE A 38 5.08 5.40 -1.32
N CYS A 39 6.40 5.58 -1.35
CA CYS A 39 7.25 5.26 -2.50
C CYS A 39 7.13 3.78 -2.89
N ALA A 40 7.17 2.86 -1.93
CA ALA A 40 6.99 1.43 -2.18
C ALA A 40 5.64 1.14 -2.85
N SER A 41 4.60 1.84 -2.43
CA SER A 41 3.24 1.71 -2.97
C SER A 41 3.14 2.23 -4.41
N ILE A 42 3.81 3.33 -4.72
CA ILE A 42 3.92 3.88 -6.09
C ILE A 42 4.68 2.90 -7.00
N ILE A 43 5.80 2.34 -6.53
CA ILE A 43 6.57 1.35 -7.28
C ILE A 43 5.72 0.09 -7.54
N GLY A 44 4.99 -0.38 -6.53
CA GLY A 44 4.05 -1.50 -6.63
C GLY A 44 2.97 -1.25 -7.67
N TYR A 45 2.39 -0.03 -7.71
CA TYR A 45 1.44 0.37 -8.74
C TYR A 45 2.04 0.24 -10.15
N PHE A 46 3.24 0.79 -10.40
CA PHE A 46 3.87 0.69 -11.71
C PHE A 46 4.22 -0.75 -12.08
N GLN A 47 4.59 -1.57 -11.11
CA GLN A 47 4.86 -2.98 -11.33
C GLN A 47 3.61 -3.73 -11.80
N GLU A 48 2.48 -3.57 -11.11
CA GLU A 48 1.20 -4.18 -11.48
C GLU A 48 0.67 -3.63 -12.80
N LYS A 49 0.78 -2.32 -13.01
CA LYS A 49 0.45 -1.67 -14.28
C LYS A 49 1.18 -2.30 -15.46
N ASN A 50 2.43 -2.69 -15.29
CA ASN A 50 3.23 -3.30 -16.35
C ASN A 50 2.93 -4.78 -16.56
N LYS A 51 2.39 -5.48 -15.56
CA LYS A 51 1.95 -6.88 -15.68
C LYS A 51 0.58 -7.01 -16.37
N LEU A 52 -0.24 -5.95 -16.32
CA LEU A 52 -1.56 -5.94 -16.96
C LEU A 52 -1.44 -6.03 -18.49
N SER A 53 -2.09 -7.04 -19.06
CA SER A 53 -2.25 -7.20 -20.52
C SER A 53 -3.21 -6.16 -21.10
N ILE A 54 -4.27 -5.81 -20.38
CA ILE A 54 -5.27 -4.83 -20.80
C ILE A 54 -5.20 -3.59 -19.90
N LYS A 55 -5.03 -2.42 -20.54
CA LYS A 55 -4.76 -1.14 -19.88
C LYS A 55 -5.84 -0.10 -20.16
N THR A 56 -7.11 -0.45 -19.98
CA THR A 56 -8.20 0.53 -20.10
C THR A 56 -8.15 1.53 -18.95
N ASN A 57 -8.63 2.76 -19.20
CA ASN A 57 -8.65 3.82 -18.17
C ASN A 57 -9.41 3.38 -16.91
N LYS A 58 -10.49 2.60 -17.07
CA LYS A 58 -11.26 2.06 -15.94
C LYS A 58 -10.43 1.11 -15.08
N ILE A 59 -9.72 0.15 -15.68
CA ILE A 59 -8.85 -0.80 -14.96
C ILE A 59 -7.69 -0.07 -14.27
N LEU A 60 -7.05 0.86 -14.96
CA LEU A 60 -5.96 1.64 -14.39
C LEU A 60 -6.42 2.50 -13.21
N ASN A 61 -7.62 3.08 -13.28
CA ASN A 61 -8.16 3.86 -12.16
C ASN A 61 -8.47 2.96 -10.95
N LEU A 62 -9.04 1.78 -11.16
CA LEU A 62 -9.25 0.80 -10.08
C LEU A 62 -7.94 0.35 -9.46
N LEU A 63 -6.91 0.06 -10.26
CA LEU A 63 -5.57 -0.27 -9.76
C LEU A 63 -4.96 0.86 -8.92
N LYS A 64 -5.17 2.14 -9.28
CA LYS A 64 -4.74 3.27 -8.45
C LYS A 64 -5.42 3.25 -7.08
N TYR A 65 -6.75 3.10 -7.06
CA TYR A 65 -7.50 3.06 -5.82
C TYR A 65 -7.13 1.87 -4.94
N GLU A 66 -6.93 0.68 -5.51
CA GLU A 66 -6.44 -0.48 -4.75
C GLU A 66 -5.14 -0.17 -4.02
N ARG A 67 -4.18 0.46 -4.71
CA ARG A 67 -2.91 0.80 -4.09
C ARG A 67 -3.07 1.88 -3.03
N ILE A 68 -3.91 2.89 -3.25
CA ILE A 68 -4.21 3.92 -2.25
C ILE A 68 -4.81 3.29 -0.99
N PHE A 69 -5.87 2.48 -1.12
CA PHE A 69 -6.55 1.86 0.02
C PHE A 69 -5.66 0.89 0.77
N TYR A 70 -4.89 0.06 0.06
CA TYR A 70 -3.90 -0.82 0.69
C TYR A 70 -2.84 -0.03 1.46
N THR A 71 -2.37 1.09 0.90
CA THR A 71 -1.35 1.94 1.57
C THR A 71 -1.90 2.51 2.87
N PHE A 72 -3.12 3.07 2.86
CA PHE A 72 -3.75 3.60 4.07
C PHE A 72 -4.04 2.52 5.11
N ALA A 73 -4.48 1.34 4.68
CA ALA A 73 -4.67 0.20 5.56
C ALA A 73 -3.40 -0.18 6.33
N VAL A 74 -2.21 0.00 5.73
CA VAL A 74 -0.92 -0.28 6.38
C VAL A 74 -0.44 0.91 7.22
N ILE A 75 -0.52 2.13 6.70
CA ILE A 75 0.03 3.34 7.36
C ILE A 75 -0.72 3.67 8.66
N ILE A 76 -2.05 3.56 8.67
CA ILE A 76 -2.86 3.93 9.85
C ILE A 76 -2.47 3.13 11.10
N PRO A 77 -2.51 1.77 11.10
CA PRO A 77 -2.14 1.00 12.27
C PRO A 77 -0.64 1.11 12.57
N TYR A 78 0.20 1.31 11.54
CA TYR A 78 1.62 1.58 11.73
C TYR A 78 1.83 2.85 12.57
N ILE A 79 1.25 3.99 12.17
CA ILE A 79 1.38 5.25 12.90
C ILE A 79 0.86 5.11 14.33
N VAL A 80 -0.34 4.55 14.50
CA VAL A 80 -0.96 4.44 15.82
C VAL A 80 -0.23 3.48 16.76
N SER A 81 0.34 2.39 16.24
CA SER A 81 1.18 1.49 17.04
C SER A 81 2.41 2.20 17.60
N PHE A 82 3.00 3.13 16.83
CA PHE A 82 4.16 3.89 17.26
C PHE A 82 3.82 5.04 18.20
N THR A 83 2.73 5.78 17.96
CA THR A 83 2.28 6.82 18.90
C THR A 83 1.91 6.21 20.25
N TYR A 84 1.25 5.05 20.27
CA TYR A 84 1.00 4.31 21.51
C TYR A 84 2.29 3.97 22.26
N LYS A 85 3.33 3.53 21.55
CA LYS A 85 4.63 3.17 22.16
C LYS A 85 5.38 4.37 22.75
N ILE A 86 5.19 5.58 22.20
CA ILE A 86 5.89 6.80 22.63
C ILE A 86 5.08 7.55 23.71
N GLU A 87 3.78 7.72 23.49
CA GLU A 87 2.93 8.64 24.27
C GLU A 87 1.89 7.92 25.15
N LYS A 88 1.78 6.58 25.07
CA LYS A 88 0.79 5.75 25.79
C LYS A 88 -0.67 6.18 25.62
N VAL A 89 -1.00 6.77 24.47
CA VAL A 89 -2.37 7.23 24.20
C VAL A 89 -3.24 6.04 23.76
N GLU A 90 -4.05 5.51 24.66
CA GLU A 90 -4.85 4.29 24.45
C GLU A 90 -6.04 4.49 23.50
N ASN A 91 -6.68 5.66 23.51
CA ASN A 91 -7.97 5.87 22.84
C ASN A 91 -7.96 5.73 21.31
N TYR A 92 -6.83 5.96 20.65
CA TYR A 92 -6.76 5.93 19.20
C TYR A 92 -6.50 4.55 18.61
N PHE A 93 -6.13 3.56 19.44
CA PHE A 93 -5.73 2.23 18.99
C PHE A 93 -6.89 1.49 18.31
N THR A 94 -8.01 1.31 19.02
CA THR A 94 -9.18 0.58 18.51
C THR A 94 -9.74 1.22 17.24
N ILE A 95 -9.84 2.56 17.21
CA ILE A 95 -10.39 3.31 16.07
C ILE A 95 -9.49 3.15 14.83
N ALA A 96 -8.18 3.21 15.00
CA ALA A 96 -7.23 3.07 13.90
C ALA A 96 -7.27 1.68 13.27
N TYR A 97 -7.36 0.62 14.08
CA TYR A 97 -7.48 -0.75 13.58
C TYR A 97 -8.82 -0.98 12.87
N ILE A 98 -9.94 -0.48 13.41
CA ILE A 98 -11.23 -0.54 12.71
C ILE A 98 -11.15 0.18 11.36
N THR A 99 -10.56 1.37 11.34
CA THR A 99 -10.38 2.15 10.11
C THR A 99 -9.50 1.39 9.09
N SER A 100 -8.42 0.75 9.54
CA SER A 100 -7.57 -0.10 8.70
C SER A 100 -8.35 -1.26 8.08
N VAL A 101 -9.19 -1.94 8.87
CA VAL A 101 -10.03 -3.04 8.40
C VAL A 101 -11.04 -2.57 7.34
N ILE A 102 -11.65 -1.40 7.53
CA ILE A 102 -12.53 -0.79 6.52
C ILE A 102 -11.77 -0.55 5.21
N PHE A 103 -10.54 -0.03 5.27
CA PHE A 103 -9.71 0.16 4.09
C PHE A 103 -9.32 -1.15 3.40
N LEU A 104 -9.05 -2.22 4.16
CA LEU A 104 -8.80 -3.56 3.59
C LEU A 104 -10.03 -4.13 2.89
N LEU A 105 -11.23 -3.93 3.46
CA LEU A 105 -12.48 -4.34 2.83
C LEU A 105 -12.71 -3.59 1.51
N LEU A 106 -12.51 -2.27 1.49
CA LEU A 106 -12.58 -1.47 0.26
C LEU A 106 -11.57 -1.95 -0.78
N TYR A 107 -10.32 -2.21 -0.37
CA TYR A 107 -9.30 -2.79 -1.23
C TYR A 107 -9.77 -4.12 -1.86
N ALA A 108 -10.31 -5.04 -1.06
CA ALA A 108 -10.77 -6.34 -1.53
C ALA A 108 -11.92 -6.21 -2.55
N ILE A 109 -12.90 -5.34 -2.27
CA ILE A 109 -14.03 -5.07 -3.18
C ILE A 109 -13.54 -4.56 -4.53
N ILE A 110 -12.59 -3.62 -4.52
CA ILE A 110 -12.06 -3.01 -5.75
C ILE A 110 -11.22 -4.02 -6.53
N CYS A 111 -10.39 -4.81 -5.85
CA CYS A 111 -9.62 -5.89 -6.44
C CYS A 111 -10.52 -6.91 -7.16
N PHE A 112 -11.62 -7.30 -6.51
CA PHE A 112 -12.61 -8.19 -7.12
C PHE A 112 -13.24 -7.55 -8.36
N LYS A 113 -13.71 -6.29 -8.25
CA LYS A 113 -14.31 -5.55 -9.37
C LYS A 113 -13.37 -5.42 -10.57
N ARG A 114 -12.09 -5.11 -10.33
CA ARG A 114 -11.08 -5.02 -11.39
C ARG A 114 -10.86 -6.37 -12.07
N THR A 115 -10.79 -7.44 -11.29
CA THR A 115 -10.60 -8.81 -11.82
C THR A 115 -11.75 -9.22 -12.73
N LEU A 116 -12.99 -8.92 -12.35
CA LEU A 116 -14.17 -9.14 -13.20
C LEU A 116 -14.13 -8.34 -14.50
N LEU A 117 -13.73 -7.06 -14.43
CA LEU A 117 -13.61 -6.22 -15.62
C LEU A 117 -12.53 -6.72 -16.58
N ILE A 118 -11.36 -7.12 -16.06
CA ILE A 118 -10.28 -7.71 -16.88
C ILE A 118 -10.79 -8.97 -17.61
N ARG A 119 -11.50 -9.87 -16.90
CA ARG A 119 -12.06 -11.08 -17.52
C ARG A 119 -13.08 -10.76 -18.61
N LYS A 120 -13.93 -9.75 -18.39
CA LYS A 120 -14.91 -9.30 -19.38
C LYS A 120 -14.23 -8.73 -20.63
N GLU A 121 -13.20 -7.90 -20.45
CA GLU A 121 -12.44 -7.33 -21.55
C GLU A 121 -11.65 -8.39 -22.32
N LEU A 122 -11.07 -9.39 -21.64
CA LEU A 122 -10.42 -10.54 -22.28
C LEU A 122 -11.39 -11.36 -23.12
N ARG A 123 -12.60 -11.66 -22.60
CA ARG A 123 -13.62 -12.41 -23.35
C ARG A 123 -14.06 -11.67 -24.62
N ASN A 124 -14.26 -10.35 -24.53
CA ASN A 124 -14.65 -9.53 -25.66
C ASN A 124 -13.56 -9.41 -26.74
N ASN A 125 -12.29 -9.42 -26.34
CA ASN A 125 -11.18 -9.40 -27.28
C ASN A 125 -10.99 -10.75 -27.98
N ASN A 126 -11.29 -11.87 -27.32
CA ASN A 126 -11.19 -13.20 -27.92
C ASN A 126 -12.41 -13.56 -28.79
N SER A 127 -13.53 -12.84 -28.66
CA SER A 127 -14.72 -13.02 -29.49
C SER A 127 -14.73 -12.18 -30.77
N LYS A 128 -13.66 -11.40 -31.00
CA LYS A 128 -13.41 -10.63 -32.23
C LYS A 128 -12.30 -11.32 -33.02
#